data_AF-I5BV52-F1
#
_entry.id   AF-I5BV52-F1
#
_cell.length_a   1.000
_cell.length_b   1.000
_cell.length_c   1.000
_cell.angle_alpha   90.00
_cell.angle_beta   90.00
_cell.angle_gamma   90.00
#
_symmetry.space_group_name_H-M   'P 1'
#
loop_
_entity.id
_entity.type
_entity.pdbx_description
1 polymer ?
#
loop_
_entity_poly.entity_id
_entity_poly.type
_entity_poly.pdbx_seq_one_letter_code
_entity_poly.pdbx_strand_id
1 'polypeptide(L)' 'MDGKGSATDNAYIERFWRTIKRDYVYFFPPIKGWELEKGLGRFIKRYSFERSHQGINRKKPVEVYKASLQVAA' A
#
# COMPACT_ATOMS: atom_id res chain seq x y z
N MET A 1 14.46 16.12 -17.44
CA MET A 1 13.21 15.45 -17.00
C MET A 1 13.28 14.08 -17.61
N ASP A 2 13.94 13.19 -16.90
CA ASP A 2 14.41 11.92 -17.44
C ASP A 2 13.34 10.92 -17.04
N GLY A 3 12.76 10.17 -17.98
CA GLY A 3 11.52 9.39 -17.82
C GLY A 3 11.52 8.24 -16.80
N LYS A 4 12.23 8.36 -15.67
CA LYS A 4 12.09 7.58 -14.45
C LYS A 4 10.82 8.03 -13.70
N GLY A 5 9.71 7.44 -14.11
CA GLY A 5 8.36 7.76 -13.64
C GLY A 5 7.38 7.39 -14.73
N SER A 6 7.31 6.10 -15.07
CA SER A 6 6.36 5.63 -16.07
C SER A 6 4.93 5.85 -15.55
N ALA A 7 3.98 6.17 -16.42
CA ALA A 7 2.57 6.32 -16.03
C ALA A 7 2.05 5.08 -15.26
N THR A 8 2.61 3.91 -15.56
CA THR A 8 2.38 2.64 -14.87
C THR A 8 2.82 2.65 -13.40
N ASP A 9 3.99 3.20 -13.06
CA ASP A 9 4.45 3.28 -11.66
C ASP A 9 3.51 4.15 -10.83
N ASN A 10 3.10 5.28 -11.40
CA ASN A 10 2.18 6.21 -10.77
C ASN A 10 0.79 5.57 -10.57
N ALA A 11 0.30 4.77 -11.52
CA ALA A 11 -0.99 4.09 -11.41
C ALA A 11 -1.08 3.15 -10.19
N TYR A 12 0.01 2.47 -9.82
CA TYR A 12 0.03 1.61 -8.63
C TYR A 12 -0.01 2.43 -7.34
N ILE A 13 0.77 3.52 -7.27
CA ILE A 13 0.80 4.43 -6.12
C ILE A 13 -0.55 5.11 -5.93
N GLU A 14 -1.18 5.58 -7.01
CA GLU A 14 -2.51 6.19 -6.97
C GLU A 14 -3.58 5.21 -6.50
N ARG A 15 -3.55 3.96 -7.01
CA ARG A 15 -4.49 2.91 -6.58
C ARG A 15 -4.34 2.61 -5.08
N PHE A 16 -3.10 2.58 -4.59
CA PHE A 16 -2.81 2.39 -3.17
C PHE A 16 -3.40 3.52 -2.32
N TRP A 17 -3.11 4.78 -2.67
CA TRP A 17 -3.65 5.94 -1.96
C TRP A 17 -5.17 6.04 -2.04
N ARG A 18 -5.78 5.69 -3.16
CA ARG A 18 -7.25 5.60 -3.29
C ARG A 18 -7.83 4.59 -2.30
N THR A 19 -7.16 3.45 -2.11
CA THR A 19 -7.59 2.41 -1.17
C THR A 19 -7.49 2.89 0.28
N ILE A 20 -6.39 3.56 0.65
CA ILE A 20 -6.22 4.15 1.98
C ILE A 20 -7.32 5.18 2.25
N LYS A 21 -7.55 6.10 1.31
CA LYS A 21 -8.56 7.15 1.47
C LYS A 21 -9.95 6.55 1.67
N ARG A 22 -10.35 5.63 0.79
CA ARG A 22 -11.66 5.00 0.83
C ARG A 22 -11.86 4.09 2.05
N ASP A 23 -10.93 3.18 2.33
CA ASP A 23 -11.11 2.13 3.34
C ASP A 23 -10.74 2.59 4.76
N TYR A 24 -10.09 3.76 4.91
CA TYR A 24 -9.68 4.28 6.22
C TYR A 24 -10.01 5.75 6.41
N VAL A 25 -9.37 6.68 5.67
CA VAL A 25 -9.41 8.11 6.01
C VAL A 25 -10.83 8.69 5.96
N TYR A 26 -11.66 8.25 5.02
CA TYR A 26 -13.05 8.73 4.91
C TYR A 26 -13.96 8.21 6.02
N PHE A 27 -13.69 7.02 6.56
CA PHE A 27 -14.46 6.47 7.68
C PHE A 27 -13.95 6.96 9.04
N PHE A 28 -12.66 7.28 9.13
CA PHE A 28 -11.99 7.68 10.35
C PHE A 28 -11.25 9.01 10.12
N PRO A 29 -11.98 10.12 9.96
CA PRO A 29 -11.37 11.42 9.75
C PRO A 29 -10.54 11.80 11.00
N PRO A 30 -9.22 12.05 10.86
CA PRO A 30 -8.36 12.37 11.99
C PRO A 30 -8.65 13.79 12.49
N ILE A 31 -8.59 13.97 13.81
CA ILE A 31 -8.71 15.31 14.42
C ILE A 31 -7.31 15.93 14.52
N LYS A 32 -6.29 15.11 14.76
CA LYS A 32 -4.88 15.55 14.87
C LYS A 32 -3.98 14.77 13.92
N GLY A 33 -2.90 15.42 13.48
CA GLY A 33 -1.92 14.81 12.55
C GLY A 33 -1.30 13.51 13.04
N TRP A 34 -0.96 13.42 14.34
CA TRP A 34 -0.38 12.19 14.91
C TRP A 34 -1.35 11.00 14.95
N GLU A 35 -2.66 11.25 15.00
CA GLU A 35 -3.68 10.21 14.94
C GLU A 35 -3.73 9.62 13.54
N LEU A 36 -3.68 10.49 12.52
CA LEU A 36 -3.59 10.09 11.12
C LEU A 36 -2.33 9.24 10.90
N GLU A 37 -1.17 9.71 11.36
CA GLU A 37 0.10 9.01 11.20
C GLU A 37 0.05 7.59 11.80
N LYS A 38 -0.35 7.47 13.08
CA LYS A 38 -0.49 6.15 13.75
C LYS A 38 -1.50 5.27 13.04
N GLY A 39 -2.61 5.86 12.60
CA GLY A 39 -3.68 5.20 11.86
C GLY A 39 -3.22 4.63 10.53
N LEU A 40 -2.53 5.44 9.73
CA LEU A 40 -1.93 5.04 8.47
C LEU A 40 -0.90 3.93 8.69
N GLY A 41 -0.03 4.05 9.71
CA GLY A 41 0.93 3.01 10.04
C GLY A 41 0.26 1.66 10.30
N ARG A 42 -0.83 1.64 11.10
CA ARG A 42 -1.62 0.43 11.34
C ARG A 42 -2.28 -0.09 10.06
N PHE A 43 -2.88 0.79 9.26
CA PHE A 43 -3.54 0.41 8.02
C PHE A 43 -2.55 -0.22 7.04
N ILE A 44 -1.39 0.39 6.84
CA ILE A 44 -0.34 -0.07 5.93
C ILE A 44 0.21 -1.41 6.42
N LYS A 45 0.45 -1.57 7.72
CA LYS A 45 0.88 -2.85 8.30
C LYS A 45 -0.12 -3.97 7.98
N ARG A 46 -1.41 -3.74 8.23
CA ARG A 46 -2.47 -4.71 7.88
C ARG A 46 -2.53 -4.97 6.37
N TYR A 47 -2.46 -3.93 5.55
CA TYR A 47 -2.48 -4.04 4.10
C TYR A 47 -1.35 -4.94 3.57
N SER A 48 -0.15 -4.80 4.13
CA SER A 48 1.07 -5.47 3.67
C SER A 48 1.29 -6.86 4.27
N PHE A 49 0.89 -7.09 5.53
CA PHE A 49 1.21 -8.31 6.28
C PHE A 49 0.01 -9.22 6.57
N GLU A 50 -1.22 -8.74 6.40
CA GLU A 50 -2.43 -9.49 6.79
C GLU A 50 -3.40 -9.67 5.62
N ARG A 51 -3.64 -8.63 4.81
CA ARG A 51 -4.59 -8.66 3.69
C ARG A 51 -4.02 -9.43 2.49
N SER A 52 -4.77 -10.41 2.01
CA SER A 52 -4.57 -11.03 0.69
C SER A 52 -5.14 -10.16 -0.42
N HIS A 53 -4.47 -10.08 -1.57
CA HIS A 53 -4.92 -9.25 -2.70
C HIS A 53 -5.14 -10.08 -3.96
N GLN A 54 -6.30 -9.92 -4.59
CA GLN A 54 -6.66 -10.69 -5.80
C GLN A 54 -5.66 -10.48 -6.95
N GLY A 55 -5.17 -9.24 -7.14
CA GLY A 55 -4.20 -8.92 -8.20
C GLY A 55 -2.81 -9.55 -8.04
N ILE A 56 -2.53 -10.21 -6.92
CA ILE A 56 -1.30 -10.98 -6.68
C ILE A 56 -1.63 -12.40 -6.21
N ASN A 57 -2.58 -13.05 -6.88
CA ASN A 57 -2.96 -14.45 -6.63
C ASN A 57 -3.40 -14.71 -5.18
N ARG A 58 -4.10 -13.75 -4.57
CA ARG A 58 -4.55 -13.80 -3.16
C ARG A 58 -3.39 -14.01 -2.16
N LYS A 59 -2.17 -13.60 -2.51
CA LYS A 59 -1.03 -13.54 -1.59
C LYS A 59 -1.01 -12.21 -0.82
N LYS A 60 -0.22 -12.18 0.25
CA LYS A 60 0.07 -10.94 0.98
C LYS A 60 1.20 -10.18 0.28
N PRO A 61 1.20 -8.83 0.25
CA PRO A 61 2.23 -8.07 -0.44
C PRO A 61 3.64 -8.38 0.07
N VAL A 62 3.80 -8.59 1.38
CA VAL A 62 5.10 -8.98 1.97
C VAL A 62 5.62 -10.31 1.43
N GLU A 63 4.76 -11.27 1.13
CA GLU A 63 5.18 -12.58 0.61
C GLU A 63 5.73 -12.46 -0.80
N VAL A 64 5.05 -11.67 -1.65
CA VAL A 64 5.49 -11.38 -3.01
C VAL A 64 6.82 -10.62 -3.00
N TYR A 65 6.94 -9.62 -2.13
CA TYR A 65 8.17 -8.85 -1.99
C TYR A 65 9.34 -9.73 -1.53
N LYS A 66 9.15 -10.55 -0.49
CA LYS A 66 10.19 -11.48 -0.02
C LYS A 66 10.61 -12.48 -1.10
N ALA A 67 9.66 -13.02 -1.86
CA ALA A 67 9.97 -13.89 -2.99
C ALA A 67 10.80 -13.17 -4.07
N SER A 68 10.49 -11.89 -4.38
CA SER A 68 11.27 -11.12 -5.35
C SER A 68 12.71 -10.85 -4.89
N LEU A 69 12.94 -10.68 -3.58
CA LEU A 69 14.30 -10.52 -3.03
C LEU A 69 15.12 -11.81 -3.17
N GLN A 70 14.48 -12.97 -3.03
CA GLN A 70 15.15 -14.28 -3.19
C GLN A 70 15.51 -14.59 -4.65
N VAL A 71 14.75 -14.07 -5.62
CA VAL A 71 15.05 -14.24 -7.05
C VAL A 71 16.16 -13.30 -7.53
N ALA A 72 16.34 -12.16 -6.85
CA ALA A 72 17.37 -11.18 -7.16
C ALA A 72 18.72 -11.44 -6.47
N ALA A 73 18.78 -12.42 -5.57
CA ALA A 73 19.99 -12.87 -4.86
C ALA A 73 20.59 -14.09 -5.56
#